data_AF-A0A1H9C8I1-F1
#
_entry.id   AF-A0A1H9C8I1-F1
#
_cell.length_a   1.000
_cell.length_b   1.000
_cell.length_c   1.000
_cell.angle_alpha   90.00
_cell.angle_beta   90.00
_cell.angle_gamma   90.00
#
_symmetry.space_group_name_H-M   'P 1'
#
loop_
_entity.id
_entity.type
_entity.pdbx_description
1 polymer ?
#
loop_
_entity_poly.entity_id
_entity_poly.type
_entity_poly.pdbx_seq_one_letter_code
_entity_poly.pdbx_strand_id
1 'polypeptide(L)'
;MNLNIIGYILYLSITSLIILKVGKLCYNNGNIFVSQLIPDHLELCHQINKMLLIGYYLLNLGYCAMTIISWEQILTFNQLIEIIATKSAIIILTIGFMHYINIILLTKYIKKLI
;
A
#
# COMPACT_ATOMS: atom_id res chain seq x y z
N MET A 1 14.12 4.91 -28.54
CA MET A 1 12.93 4.95 -27.66
C MET A 1 13.41 4.86 -26.22
N ASN A 2 12.99 5.74 -25.32
CA ASN A 2 13.46 5.70 -23.92
C ASN A 2 12.61 4.71 -23.11
N LEU A 3 13.05 3.46 -23.05
CA LEU A 3 12.34 2.37 -22.36
C LEU A 3 12.14 2.67 -20.86
N ASN A 4 13.02 3.45 -20.23
CA ASN A 4 12.85 3.87 -18.84
C ASN A 4 11.57 4.69 -18.64
N ILE A 5 11.29 5.67 -19.51
CA ILE A 5 10.08 6.50 -19.39
C ILE A 5 8.82 5.64 -19.49
N ILE A 6 8.79 4.71 -20.45
CA ILE A 6 7.68 3.77 -20.61
C ILE A 6 7.54 2.90 -19.36
N GLY A 7 8.65 2.40 -18.83
CA GLY A 7 8.67 1.61 -17.61
C GLY A 7 8.19 2.36 -16.39
N TYR A 8 8.59 3.63 -16.21
CA TYR A 8 8.09 4.47 -15.12
C TYR A 8 6.58 4.67 -15.19
N ILE A 9 6.05 4.98 -16.38
CA ILE A 9 4.61 5.17 -16.59
C ILE A 9 3.85 3.88 -16.30
N LEU A 10 4.30 2.74 -16.82
CA LEU A 10 3.66 1.45 -16.58
C LEU A 10 3.70 1.05 -15.10
N TYR A 11 4.89 1.12 -14.48
CA TYR A 11 5.07 0.81 -13.07
C TYR A 11 4.18 1.69 -12.18
N LEU A 12 4.20 3.02 -12.37
CA LEU A 12 3.37 3.94 -11.59
C LEU A 12 1.89 3.70 -11.81
N SER A 13 1.45 3.43 -13.05
CA SER A 13 0.04 3.17 -13.34
C SER A 13 -0.45 1.90 -12.65
N ILE A 14 0.30 0.79 -12.79
CA ILE A 14 -0.05 -0.50 -12.17
C ILE A 14 -0.06 -0.36 -10.65
N THR A 15 1.01 0.16 -10.07
CA THR A 15 1.15 0.29 -8.61
C THR A 15 0.13 1.26 -8.02
N SER A 16 -0.11 2.41 -8.64
CA SER A 16 -1.11 3.38 -8.14
C SER A 16 -2.52 2.79 -8.15
N LEU A 17 -2.89 2.05 -9.20
CA LEU A 17 -4.18 1.35 -9.25
C LEU A 17 -4.33 0.34 -8.11
N ILE A 18 -3.27 -0.44 -7.83
CA ILE A 18 -3.25 -1.39 -6.72
C ILE A 18 -3.37 -0.67 -5.38
N ILE A 19 -2.53 0.33 -5.13
CA ILE A 19 -2.51 1.12 -3.89
C ILE A 19 -3.88 1.71 -3.62
N LEU A 20 -4.48 2.40 -4.60
CA LEU A 20 -5.78 3.04 -4.42
C LEU A 20 -6.90 2.04 -4.17
N LYS A 21 -6.98 0.95 -4.95
CA LYS A 21 -8.02 -0.07 -4.79
C LYS A 21 -7.87 -0.84 -3.48
N VAL A 22 -6.68 -1.34 -3.18
CA VAL A 22 -6.42 -2.12 -1.96
C VAL A 22 -6.59 -1.24 -0.73
N GLY A 23 -6.06 -0.01 -0.73
CA GLY A 23 -6.28 0.94 0.36
C GLY A 23 -7.77 1.18 0.64
N LYS A 24 -8.59 1.38 -0.41
CA LYS A 24 -10.04 1.57 -0.26
C LYS A 24 -10.74 0.31 0.27
N LEU A 25 -10.34 -0.88 -0.18
CA LEU A 25 -10.85 -2.15 0.33
C LEU A 25 -10.50 -2.36 1.81
N CYS A 26 -9.24 -2.12 2.17
CA CYS A 26 -8.79 -2.17 3.56
C CYS A 26 -9.52 -1.17 4.44
N TYR A 27 -9.79 0.05 3.95
CA TYR A 27 -10.56 1.04 4.69
C TYR A 27 -12.01 0.59 4.90
N ASN A 28 -12.71 0.16 3.84
CA ASN A 28 -14.11 -0.26 3.95
C ASN A 28 -14.27 -1.46 4.91
N ASN A 29 -13.44 -2.49 4.74
CA ASN A 29 -13.48 -3.69 5.59
C ASN A 29 -12.92 -3.41 6.99
N GLY A 30 -11.94 -2.51 7.09
CA GLY A 30 -11.32 -2.09 8.34
C GLY A 30 -12.27 -1.33 9.25
N ASN A 31 -13.20 -0.54 8.72
CA ASN A 31 -14.22 0.13 9.52
C ASN A 31 -15.09 -0.89 10.26
N ILE A 32 -15.49 -1.98 9.58
CA ILE A 32 -16.25 -3.07 10.18
C ILE A 32 -15.41 -3.75 11.27
N PHE A 33 -14.16 -4.12 10.95
CA PHE A 33 -13.26 -4.78 11.88
C PHE A 33 -12.99 -3.96 13.16
N VAL A 34 -12.65 -2.68 13.02
CA VAL A 34 -12.33 -1.81 14.16
C VAL A 34 -13.58 -1.49 14.99
N SER A 35 -14.76 -1.37 14.37
CA SER A 35 -16.02 -1.19 15.11
C SER A 35 -16.37 -2.40 15.99
N GLN A 36 -16.01 -3.62 15.58
CA GLN A 36 -16.18 -4.82 16.40
C GLN A 36 -15.20 -4.90 17.56
N LEU A 37 -14.02 -4.26 17.44
CA LEU A 37 -13.04 -4.18 18.52
C LEU A 37 -13.44 -3.16 19.60
N ILE A 38 -14.13 -2.07 19.21
CA ILE A 38 -14.54 -0.99 20.11
C ILE A 38 -15.97 -0.52 19.75
N PRO A 39 -17.01 -1.27 20.13
CA PRO A 39 -18.38 -1.00 19.68
C PRO A 39 -18.93 0.35 20.16
N ASP A 40 -18.52 0.81 21.35
CA ASP A 40 -19.05 2.03 21.97
C ASP A 40 -18.41 3.32 21.45
N HIS A 41 -17.40 3.24 20.56
CA HIS A 41 -16.64 4.40 20.08
C HIS A 41 -16.54 4.47 18.55
N LEU A 42 -17.67 4.41 17.86
CA LEU A 42 -17.76 4.40 16.39
C LEU A 42 -16.99 5.56 15.70
N GLU A 43 -17.08 6.79 16.23
CA GLU A 43 -16.34 7.92 15.67
C GLU A 43 -14.83 7.71 15.74
N LEU A 44 -14.33 7.20 16.87
CA LEU A 44 -12.92 6.90 17.06
C LEU A 44 -12.47 5.79 16.09
N CYS A 45 -13.27 4.76 15.89
CA CYS A 45 -13.01 3.69 14.92
C CYS A 45 -12.80 4.26 13.51
N HIS A 46 -13.67 5.17 13.08
CA HIS A 46 -13.55 5.82 11.77
C HIS A 46 -12.29 6.68 11.66
N GLN A 47 -11.93 7.43 12.71
CA GLN A 47 -10.73 8.26 12.68
C GLN A 47 -9.44 7.44 12.66
N ILE A 48 -9.37 6.36 13.46
CA ILE A 48 -8.23 5.43 13.46
C ILE A 48 -8.03 4.86 12.07
N ASN A 49 -9.09 4.33 11.47
CA ASN A 49 -8.99 3.69 10.16
C ASN A 49 -8.68 4.72 9.04
N LYS A 50 -9.15 5.97 9.17
CA LYS A 50 -8.78 7.06 8.26
C LYS A 50 -7.29 7.42 8.37
N MET A 51 -6.75 7.50 9.60
CA MET A 51 -5.32 7.74 9.81
C MET A 51 -4.47 6.60 9.25
N LEU A 52 -4.89 5.34 9.44
CA LEU A 52 -4.22 4.18 8.84
C LEU A 52 -4.23 4.23 7.32
N LEU A 53 -5.34 4.64 6.70
CA LEU A 53 -5.44 4.81 5.25
C LEU A 53 -4.49 5.91 4.73
N ILE A 54 -4.40 7.04 5.43
CA ILE A 54 -3.48 8.12 5.06
C ILE A 54 -2.04 7.63 5.15
N GLY A 55 -1.66 6.97 6.25
CA GLY A 55 -0.33 6.38 6.43
C GLY A 55 -0.02 5.35 5.35
N TYR A 56 -0.99 4.49 5.02
CA TYR A 56 -0.91 3.54 3.92
C TYR A 56 -0.56 4.23 2.59
N TYR A 57 -1.26 5.31 2.23
CA TYR A 57 -0.98 6.02 0.97
C TYR A 57 0.38 6.70 0.97
N LEU A 58 0.73 7.41 2.05
CA LEU A 58 2.02 8.09 2.14
C LEU A 58 3.21 7.13 2.03
N LEU A 59 3.15 6.01 2.75
CA LEU A 59 4.21 4.99 2.74
C LEU A 59 4.37 4.38 1.35
N ASN A 60 3.27 3.97 0.70
CA ASN A 60 3.35 3.32 -0.60
C ASN A 60 3.75 4.28 -1.73
N LEU A 61 3.25 5.53 -1.71
CA LEU A 61 3.65 6.53 -2.69
C LEU A 61 5.13 6.91 -2.53
N GLY A 62 5.60 7.04 -1.29
CA GLY A 62 7.02 7.23 -0.99
C GLY A 62 7.89 6.07 -1.48
N TYR A 63 7.43 4.83 -1.26
CA TYR A 63 8.11 3.63 -1.76
C TYR A 63 8.20 3.62 -3.30
N CYS A 64 7.12 3.96 -4.01
CA CYS A 64 7.13 4.07 -5.47
C CYS A 64 8.15 5.11 -5.96
N ALA A 65 8.19 6.29 -5.32
CA ALA A 65 9.15 7.35 -5.67
C ALA A 65 10.61 6.89 -5.43
N MET A 66 10.89 6.28 -4.28
CA MET A 66 12.21 5.72 -3.98
C MET A 66 12.62 4.63 -4.97
N THR A 67 11.66 3.80 -5.38
CA THR A 67 11.90 2.74 -6.35
C THR A 67 12.39 3.31 -7.67
N ILE A 68 11.72 4.34 -8.20
CA ILE A 68 12.10 4.98 -9.49
C ILE A 68 13.51 5.57 -9.45
N ILE A 69 13.90 6.19 -8.33
CA ILE A 69 15.26 6.75 -8.17
C ILE A 69 16.34 5.68 -8.32
N SER A 70 16.04 4.43 -7.94
CA SER A 70 16.97 3.30 -8.01
C SER A 70 16.98 2.54 -9.35
N TRP A 71 16.32 3.04 -10.39
CA TRP A 71 16.27 2.34 -11.68
C TRP A 71 17.52 2.57 -12.51
N GLU A 72 18.14 1.48 -12.93
CA GLU A 72 19.18 1.47 -13.94
C GLU A 72 18.60 1.65 -15.35
N GLN A 73 19.48 1.84 -16.34
CA GLN A 73 19.08 1.98 -17.73
C GLN A 73 18.50 0.66 -18.27
N ILE A 74 17.33 0.74 -18.90
CA ILE A 74 16.63 -0.39 -19.52
C ILE A 74 17.01 -0.45 -20.99
N LEU A 75 17.66 -1.54 -21.41
CA LEU A 75 18.20 -1.71 -22.75
C LEU A 75 17.29 -2.55 -23.66
N THR A 76 16.48 -3.44 -23.09
CA THR A 76 15.64 -4.38 -23.85
C THR A 76 14.21 -4.48 -23.31
N PHE A 77 13.27 -4.92 -24.14
CA PHE A 77 11.88 -5.17 -23.72
C PHE A 77 11.76 -6.31 -22.70
N ASN A 78 12.61 -7.33 -22.78
CA ASN A 78 12.62 -8.41 -21.79
C ASN A 78 13.00 -7.87 -20.40
N GLN A 79 14.05 -7.04 -20.34
CA GLN A 79 14.48 -6.36 -19.12
C GLN A 79 13.39 -5.42 -18.59
N LEU A 80 12.66 -4.73 -19.47
CA LEU A 80 11.53 -3.88 -19.08
C LEU A 80 10.46 -4.67 -18.33
N ILE A 81 10.04 -5.82 -18.89
CA ILE A 81 9.00 -6.67 -18.29
C ILE A 81 9.50 -7.23 -16.94
N GLU A 82 10.74 -7.70 -16.88
CA GLU A 82 11.36 -8.24 -15.68
C GLU A 82 11.41 -7.20 -14.54
N ILE A 83 11.86 -5.97 -14.83
CA ILE A 83 11.93 -4.88 -13.85
C ILE A 83 10.53 -4.52 -13.34
N ILE A 84 9.56 -4.34 -14.25
CA ILE A 84 8.19 -4.01 -13.85
C ILE A 84 7.61 -5.12 -12.97
N ALA A 85 7.76 -6.38 -13.36
CA ALA A 85 7.25 -7.53 -12.60
C ALA A 85 7.89 -7.60 -11.21
N THR A 86 9.23 -7.49 -11.14
CA THR A 86 9.98 -7.60 -9.89
C THR A 86 9.65 -6.46 -8.93
N LYS A 87 9.69 -5.20 -9.40
CA LYS A 87 9.39 -4.04 -8.55
C LYS A 87 7.92 -4.02 -8.11
N SER A 88 6.99 -4.44 -8.98
CA SER A 88 5.58 -4.57 -8.63
C SER A 88 5.33 -5.68 -7.61
N ALA A 89 6.00 -6.83 -7.75
CA ALA A 89 5.90 -7.93 -6.79
C ALA A 89 6.33 -7.49 -5.39
N ILE A 90 7.44 -6.75 -5.27
CA ILE A 90 7.94 -6.28 -3.97
C ILE A 90 6.90 -5.40 -3.28
N ILE A 91 6.35 -4.37 -3.95
CA ILE A 91 5.36 -3.49 -3.33
C ILE A 91 4.06 -4.23 -2.98
N ILE A 92 3.62 -5.18 -3.80
CA ILE A 92 2.44 -6.00 -3.50
C ILE A 92 2.66 -6.82 -2.22
N LEU A 93 3.85 -7.44 -2.07
CA LEU A 93 4.21 -8.17 -0.86
C LEU A 93 4.32 -7.24 0.35
N THR A 94 4.92 -6.05 0.18
CA THR A 94 5.00 -5.03 1.24
C THR A 94 3.60 -4.58 1.69
N ILE A 95 2.68 -4.36 0.76
CA ILE A 95 1.28 -4.02 1.06
C ILE A 95 0.62 -5.14 1.88
N GLY A 96 0.79 -6.39 1.46
CA GLY A 96 0.26 -7.55 2.18
C GLY A 96 0.81 -7.65 3.61
N PHE A 97 2.13 -7.54 3.76
CA PHE A 97 2.79 -7.58 5.06
C PHE A 97 2.34 -6.44 5.98
N MET A 98 2.29 -5.21 5.46
CA MET A 98 1.81 -4.05 6.19
C MET A 98 0.34 -4.23 6.63
N HIS A 99 -0.51 -4.86 5.79
CA HIS A 99 -1.89 -5.13 6.17
C HIS A 99 -1.98 -6.10 7.36
N TYR A 100 -1.20 -7.18 7.35
CA TYR A 100 -1.14 -8.10 8.49
C TYR A 100 -0.62 -7.42 9.76
N ILE A 101 0.40 -6.56 9.64
CA ILE A 101 0.88 -5.75 10.77
C ILE A 101 -0.25 -4.88 11.32
N ASN A 102 -0.98 -4.17 10.47
CA ASN A 102 -2.08 -3.32 10.91
C ASN A 102 -3.13 -4.11 11.71
N ILE A 103 -3.52 -5.30 11.23
CA ILE A 103 -4.46 -6.18 11.94
C ILE A 103 -3.90 -6.61 13.30
N ILE A 104 -2.63 -7.02 13.36
CA ILE A 104 -1.99 -7.45 14.61
C ILE A 104 -1.91 -6.29 15.61
N LEU A 105 -1.51 -5.10 15.16
CA LEU A 105 -1.39 -3.92 16.01
C LEU A 105 -2.75 -3.50 16.57
N LEU A 106 -3.78 -3.44 15.72
CA LEU A 106 -5.14 -3.14 16.15
C LEU A 106 -5.64 -4.20 17.15
N THR A 107 -5.48 -5.49 16.86
CA THR A 107 -5.97 -6.54 17.76
C THR A 107 -5.28 -6.54 19.13
N LYS A 108 -3.96 -6.27 19.18
CA LYS A 108 -3.17 -6.33 20.41
C LYS A 108 -3.22 -5.07 21.25
N TYR A 109 -3.18 -3.89 20.63
CA TYR A 109 -2.97 -2.63 21.36
C TYR A 109 -4.24 -1.81 21.57
N ILE A 110 -5.25 -1.90 20.69
CA ILE A 110 -6.48 -1.12 20.87
C ILE A 110 -7.23 -1.54 22.14
N LYS A 111 -7.26 -2.84 22.47
CA LYS A 111 -7.88 -3.34 23.71
C LYS A 111 -7.19 -2.87 24.99
N LYS A 112 -6.01 -2.27 24.90
CA LYS A 112 -5.22 -1.80 26.05
C LYS A 112 -5.34 -0.29 26.27
N LEU A 113 -5.90 0.44 25.30
CA LEU A 113 -6.06 1.89 25.32
C LEU A 113 -7.40 2.35 25.92
N ILE A 114 -8.31 1.41 26.17
CA ILE A 114 -9.63 1.57 26.78
C ILE A 114 -9.65 0.70 28.02
#